data_AF-Q93GI0-F1
#
_entry.id   AF-Q93GI0-F1
#
_cell.length_a   1.000
_cell.length_b   1.000
_cell.length_c   1.000
_cell.angle_alpha   90.00
_cell.angle_beta   90.00
_cell.angle_gamma   90.00
#
_symmetry.space_group_name_H-M   'P 1'
#
loop_
_entity.id
_entity.type
_entity.pdbx_description
1 polymer ?
#
loop_
_entity_poly.entity_id
_entity_poly.type
_entity_poly.pdbx_seq_one_letter_code
_entity_poly.pdbx_strand_id
1 'polypeptide(L)' 'RGERIRDGAHIELSNAERVEDGFDVTNPVDGVVYEVRPNRLRIISFGHVDSSEPVLQYATAS' A
#
# COMPACT_ATOMS: atom_id res chain seq x y z
N ARG A 1 -2.35 -5.99 -5.31
CA ARG A 1 -3.66 -5.90 -4.62
C ARG A 1 -3.39 -5.97 -3.12
N GLY A 2 -3.84 -4.99 -2.32
CA GLY A 2 -3.61 -4.95 -0.86
C GLY A 2 -4.89 -4.62 -0.10
N GLU A 3 -5.05 -5.21 1.09
CA GLU A 3 -6.23 -5.03 1.96
C GLU A 3 -5.83 -4.52 3.34
N ARG A 4 -6.61 -3.59 3.89
CA ARG A 4 -6.37 -2.97 5.20
C ARG A 4 -7.30 -3.51 6.29
N ILE A 5 -6.76 -3.79 7.48
CA ILE A 5 -7.48 -4.34 8.64
C ILE A 5 -8.57 -3.41 9.18
N ARG A 6 -8.28 -2.11 9.28
CA ARG A 6 -9.07 -1.18 10.09
C ARG A 6 -10.49 -0.94 9.54
N ASP A 7 -10.66 -1.00 8.23
CA ASP A 7 -11.93 -0.72 7.57
C ASP A 7 -12.26 -1.66 6.40
N GLY A 8 -11.43 -2.66 6.11
CA GLY A 8 -11.61 -3.54 4.95
C GLY A 8 -11.43 -2.82 3.62
N ALA A 9 -10.78 -1.66 3.59
CA ALA A 9 -10.53 -0.93 2.35
C ALA A 9 -9.70 -1.77 1.40
N HIS A 10 -10.24 -1.91 0.18
CA HIS A 10 -9.61 -2.64 -0.89
C HIS A 10 -8.94 -1.67 -1.86
N ILE A 11 -7.64 -1.86 -2.11
CA ILE A 11 -6.92 -0.98 -3.04
C ILE A 11 -6.35 -1.81 -4.20
N GLU A 12 -6.94 -1.59 -5.37
CA GLU A 12 -6.39 -2.00 -6.66
C GLU A 12 -5.60 -0.83 -7.24
N LEU A 13 -4.30 -1.06 -7.45
CA LEU A 13 -3.34 -0.01 -7.79
C LEU A 13 -2.64 -0.40 -9.08
N SER A 14 -2.91 0.33 -10.16
CA SER A 14 -2.52 0.00 -11.53
C SER A 14 -1.09 0.44 -11.89
N ASN A 15 -0.51 1.36 -11.11
CA ASN A 15 0.79 2.00 -11.33
C ASN A 15 1.81 1.63 -10.24
N ALA A 16 1.76 0.39 -9.78
CA ALA A 16 2.65 -0.08 -8.72
C ALA A 16 4.10 -0.19 -9.20
N GLU A 17 4.99 0.50 -8.51
CA GLU A 17 6.43 0.38 -8.71
C GLU A 17 6.97 -0.69 -7.77
N ARG A 18 7.77 -1.63 -8.28
CA ARG A 18 8.36 -2.68 -7.43
C ARG A 18 9.53 -2.11 -6.63
N VAL A 19 9.42 -2.16 -5.31
CA VAL A 19 10.45 -1.68 -4.38
C VAL A 19 10.76 -2.79 -3.38
N GLU A 20 12.02 -3.22 -3.33
CA GLU A 20 12.48 -4.36 -2.51
C GLU A 20 11.68 -5.65 -2.73
N ASP A 21 10.97 -6.13 -1.70
CA ASP A 21 10.10 -7.32 -1.71
C ASP A 21 8.61 -6.96 -1.92
N GLY A 22 8.31 -5.68 -2.16
CA GLY A 22 6.96 -5.18 -2.33
C GLY A 22 6.80 -4.13 -3.41
N PHE A 23 5.85 -3.24 -3.18
CA PHE A 23 5.44 -2.23 -4.14
C PHE A 23 5.16 -0.90 -3.47
N ASP A 24 5.59 0.18 -4.11
CA ASP A 24 5.15 1.52 -3.79
C ASP A 24 4.18 1.99 -4.85
N VAL A 25 3.14 2.68 -4.42
CA VAL A 25 2.15 3.23 -5.34
C VAL A 25 1.82 4.65 -4.92
N THR A 26 1.96 5.58 -5.85
CA THR A 26 1.48 6.94 -5.66
C THR A 26 0.11 7.09 -6.30
N ASN A 27 -0.90 7.49 -5.52
CA ASN A 27 -2.19 7.88 -6.06
C ASN A 27 -2.03 9.21 -6.82
N PRO A 28 -2.28 9.25 -8.15
CA PRO A 28 -2.08 10.47 -8.93
C PRO A 28 -3.09 11.58 -8.62
N VAL A 29 -4.18 11.28 -7.91
CA VAL A 29 -5.24 12.25 -7.58
C VAL A 29 -4.83 13.15 -6.42
N ASP A 30 -4.24 12.58 -5.37
CA ASP A 30 -3.95 13.27 -4.10
C ASP A 30 -2.48 13.16 -3.66
N GLY A 31 -1.66 12.39 -4.38
CA GLY A 31 -0.25 12.17 -4.06
C GLY A 31 0.00 11.26 -2.87
N VAL A 32 -1.03 10.59 -2.33
CA VAL A 32 -0.85 9.63 -1.23
C VAL A 32 -0.03 8.45 -1.72
N VAL A 33 0.98 8.06 -0.93
CA VAL A 33 1.84 6.92 -1.20
C VAL A 33 1.42 5.73 -0.34
N TYR A 34 1.24 4.60 -1.00
CA TYR A 34 1.00 3.30 -0.38
C TYR A 34 2.26 2.45 -0.51
N GLU A 35 2.93 2.17 0.61
CA GLU A 35 3.99 1.16 0.65
C GLU A 35 3.35 -0.17 1.03
N VAL A 36 3.26 -1.08 0.06
CA VAL A 36 2.75 -2.44 0.25
C VAL A 36 3.93 -3.39 0.37
N ARG A 37 4.08 -4.03 1.51
CA ARG A 37 5.11 -5.04 1.78
C ARG A 37 4.45 -6.33 2.27
N PRO A 38 5.14 -7.50 2.17
CA PRO A 38 4.59 -8.76 2.64
C PRO A 38 4.14 -8.78 4.10
N ASN A 39 4.70 -7.90 4.94
CA ASN A 39 4.42 -7.83 6.37
C ASN A 39 3.75 -6.53 6.83
N ARG A 40 3.58 -5.52 5.94
CA ARG A 40 3.15 -4.19 6.34
C ARG A 40 2.52 -3.40 5.18
N LEU A 41 1.51 -2.62 5.50
CA LEU A 41 0.94 -1.55 4.68
C LEU A 41 1.20 -0.21 5.37
N ARG A 42 1.88 0.71 4.69
CA ARG A 42 1.99 2.10 5.12
C ARG A 42 1.24 3.02 4.17
N ILE A 43 0.59 4.02 4.75
CA ILE A 43 -0.08 5.11 4.02
C ILE A 43 0.64 6.39 4.41
N ILE A 44 1.15 7.10 3.40
CA ILE A 44 1.95 8.31 3.57
C ILE A 44 1.28 9.44 2.79
N SER A 45 0.87 10.51 3.47
CA SER A 45 0.35 11.71 2.84
C SER A 45 1.21 12.91 3.22
N PHE A 46 1.50 13.79 2.27
CA PHE A 46 2.28 15.02 2.51
C PHE A 46 3.61 14.81 3.27
N GLY A 47 4.24 13.63 3.11
CA GLY A 47 5.47 13.25 3.82
C GLY A 47 5.29 12.75 5.27
N HIS A 48 4.05 12.63 5.75
CA HIS A 48 3.71 12.07 7.05
C HIS A 48 3.14 10.64 6.92
N VAL A 49 3.42 9.78 7.90
CA VAL A 49 2.87 8.42 7.96
C VAL A 49 1.53 8.46 8.68
N ASP A 50 0.43 8.43 7.93
CA ASP A 50 -0.92 8.41 8.50
C ASP A 50 -1.28 7.04 9.09
N SER A 51 -0.74 5.96 8.52
CA SER A 51 -1.02 4.59 8.94
C SER A 51 0.18 3.69 8.70
N SER A 52 0.40 2.73 9.60
CA SER A 52 1.43 1.69 9.48
C SER A 52 0.93 0.42 10.16
N GLU A 53 0.33 -0.47 9.39
CA GLU A 53 -0.40 -1.63 9.90
C GLU A 53 0.15 -2.92 9.28
N PRO A 54 0.08 -4.07 9.97
CA PRO A 54 0.35 -5.36 9.33
C PRO A 54 -0.67 -5.62 8.21
N VAL A 55 -0.23 -6.27 7.12
CA VAL A 55 -1.15 -6.72 6.06
C VAL A 55 -1.85 -8.02 6.46
N LEU A 56 -3.14 -8.13 6.17
CA LEU A 56 -3.87 -9.41 6.34
C LEU A 56 -3.57 -10.38 5.22
N GLN A 57 -3.45 -9.86 4.00
CA GLN A 57 -3.21 -10.65 2.82
C GLN A 57 -2.33 -9.87 1.85
N TYR A 58 -1.27 -10.53 1.40
CA TYR A 58 -0.36 -10.04 0.39
C TYR A 58 -0.51 -10.94 -0.84
N ALA A 59 -1.14 -10.42 -1.90
CA ALA A 59 -1.21 -11.15 -3.16
C ALA A 59 0.12 -10.97 -3.90
N THR A 60 0.88 -12.05 -4.05
CA THR A 60 1.99 -12.09 -5.01
C THR A 60 1.40 -12.10 -6.41
N ALA A 61 1.86 -11.21 -7.29
CA ALA A 61 1.57 -11.36 -8.71
C ALA A 61 2.22 -12.67 -9.19
N SER A 62 1.40 -13.63 -9.63
CA SER A 62 1.84 -14.88 -10.27
C SER A 62 2.07 -14.69 -11.76
#